data_AF-A0A7G9FLG4-F1
#
_entry.id   AF-A0A7G9FLG4-F1
#
_cell.length_a   1.000
_cell.length_b   1.000
_cell.length_c   1.000
_cell.angle_alpha   90.00
_cell.angle_beta   90.00
_cell.angle_gamma   90.00
#
_symmetry.space_group_name_H-M   'P 1'
#
loop_
_entity.id
_entity.type
_entity.pdbx_description
1 polymer ?
#
loop_
_entity_poly.entity_id
_entity_poly.type
_entity_poly.pdbx_seq_one_letter_code
_entity_poly.pdbx_strand_id
1 'polypeptide(L)'
;MNYPLTLEQYIAQMPMQEAELARMGAQIAEALSVIHQQGRVHGDVKPGNILVVSPGNYQLIGYENVRQYPEGTIPTFVAPELTQGGAYHAGTDVYALGMLMKSLIPKQGISGVFDEIIQKACEPDPARRYATALEFAEELQMLADILQEPTVGTGQQMYVQETEQPSMQPMYAQKQEQSSKQPTCGQPLVQQPRRQSPAQQPTDLVNHRRNVQQADAYNTQEEMHLQPKKEKVTRETQKASLMLRFLLPILIVLIIGAAVAIYVVLIHPVNQEEETTTAAPTTTEVTTEATTTEETTEATTEEAECPYEYSQKITVTAHAGSTSGTLTVYNWEHGDWVNKYSVACVLGRNGIGSDYGEGKGVTPMGTFKLGFVMANVDPKNNMNFKLASDSAAIVDDAESELYNTLVDTNTVGDVSVDHVGSNIVNGKLNAIIFIEHNGDGLSSDGVTPGKGSVITICGNYSNVSETAGCIDISAENMTELLKLLDGNMNPHIEITLN
;
A
#
# COMPACT_ATOMS: atom_id res chain seq x y z
N MET A 1 22.44 -1.16 -18.20
CA MET A 1 21.11 -1.29 -18.82
C MET A 1 21.15 -0.63 -20.18
N ASN A 2 20.43 -1.18 -21.18
CA ASN A 2 20.26 -0.53 -22.47
C ASN A 2 19.00 0.35 -22.39
N TYR A 3 19.16 1.66 -22.60
CA TYR A 3 18.08 2.63 -22.61
C TYR A 3 17.62 2.93 -24.06
N PRO A 4 16.39 3.42 -24.28
CA PRO A 4 15.38 3.76 -23.28
C PRO A 4 14.67 2.53 -22.69
N LEU A 5 14.24 2.64 -21.43
CA LEU A 5 13.37 1.67 -20.75
C LEU A 5 12.08 2.37 -20.33
N THR A 6 10.97 1.64 -20.22
CA THR A 6 9.82 2.17 -19.48
C THR A 6 10.17 2.28 -17.99
N LEU A 7 9.51 3.18 -17.26
CA LEU A 7 9.72 3.31 -15.82
C LEU A 7 9.42 2.00 -15.10
N GLU A 8 8.40 1.27 -15.56
CA GLU A 8 8.06 -0.08 -15.11
C GLU A 8 9.25 -1.06 -15.20
N GLN A 9 9.93 -1.09 -16.35
CA GLN A 9 11.12 -1.93 -16.54
C GLN A 9 12.31 -1.47 -15.68
N TYR A 10 12.43 -0.17 -15.45
CA TYR A 10 13.50 0.44 -14.67
C TYR A 10 13.38 0.11 -13.18
N ILE A 11 12.20 0.37 -12.59
CA ILE A 11 11.95 0.17 -11.16
C ILE A 11 11.99 -1.30 -10.73
N ALA A 12 11.67 -2.23 -11.65
CA ALA A 12 11.79 -3.66 -11.42
C ALA A 12 13.24 -4.10 -11.15
N GLN A 13 14.22 -3.35 -11.67
CA GLN A 13 15.64 -3.64 -11.52
C GLN A 13 16.32 -2.74 -10.48
N MET A 14 15.85 -1.51 -10.34
CA MET A 14 16.44 -0.49 -9.47
C MET A 14 15.34 0.30 -8.76
N PRO A 15 15.09 0.07 -7.45
CA PRO A 15 14.17 0.90 -6.70
C PRO A 15 14.70 2.35 -6.63
N MET A 16 13.82 3.32 -6.84
CA MET A 16 14.19 4.74 -6.81
C MET A 16 14.46 5.22 -5.39
N GLN A 17 15.45 6.10 -5.26
CA GLN A 17 15.67 6.88 -4.05
C GLN A 17 14.78 8.13 -4.05
N GLU A 18 14.56 8.70 -2.88
CA GLU A 18 13.72 9.89 -2.69
C GLU A 18 14.09 11.04 -3.65
N ALA A 19 15.37 11.41 -3.72
CA ALA A 19 15.85 12.48 -4.59
C ALA A 19 15.66 12.18 -6.08
N GLU A 20 15.70 10.91 -6.47
CA GLU A 20 15.46 10.48 -7.84
C GLU A 20 13.96 10.52 -8.18
N LEU A 21 13.11 10.06 -7.25
CA LEU A 21 11.66 10.11 -7.36
C LEU A 21 11.16 11.56 -7.47
N ALA A 22 11.68 12.48 -6.65
CA ALA A 22 11.35 13.91 -6.73
C ALA A 22 11.76 14.52 -8.08
N ARG A 23 12.96 14.20 -8.59
CA ARG A 23 13.42 14.64 -9.92
C ARG A 23 12.55 14.11 -11.06
N MET A 24 12.21 12.81 -11.01
CA MET A 24 11.32 12.20 -11.99
C MET A 24 9.97 12.91 -11.97
N GLY A 25 9.37 13.07 -10.79
CA GLY A 25 8.10 13.77 -10.64
C GLY A 25 8.15 15.20 -11.20
N ALA A 26 9.21 15.96 -10.92
CA ALA A 26 9.38 17.32 -11.45
C ALA A 26 9.41 17.34 -12.99
N GLN A 27 10.20 16.46 -13.63
CA GLN A 27 10.30 16.39 -15.09
C GLN A 27 8.97 15.98 -15.75
N ILE A 28 8.24 15.04 -15.14
CA ILE A 28 6.95 14.59 -15.68
C ILE A 28 5.86 15.65 -15.46
N ALA A 29 5.85 16.33 -14.31
CA ALA A 29 4.95 17.45 -14.05
C ALA A 29 5.21 18.65 -15.00
N GLU A 30 6.47 18.92 -15.34
CA GLU A 30 6.84 19.91 -16.34
C GLU A 30 6.31 19.53 -17.73
N ALA A 31 6.49 18.26 -18.15
CA ALA A 31 5.94 17.77 -19.41
C ALA A 31 4.40 17.88 -19.45
N LEU A 32 3.72 17.56 -18.35
CA LEU A 32 2.27 17.74 -18.20
C LEU A 32 1.86 19.21 -18.34
N SER A 33 2.60 20.13 -17.72
CA SER A 33 2.34 21.57 -17.87
C SER A 33 2.38 22.01 -19.33
N VAL A 34 3.35 21.52 -20.11
CA VAL A 34 3.44 21.80 -21.56
C VAL A 34 2.22 21.25 -22.32
N ILE A 35 1.76 20.04 -21.98
CA ILE A 35 0.54 19.45 -22.57
C ILE A 35 -0.70 20.29 -22.22
N HIS A 36 -0.83 20.71 -20.96
CA HIS A 36 -1.97 21.49 -20.46
C HIS A 36 -2.03 22.88 -21.10
N GLN A 37 -0.88 23.52 -21.34
CA GLN A 37 -0.81 24.81 -22.04
C GLN A 37 -1.30 24.73 -23.49
N GLN A 38 -1.29 23.55 -24.11
CA GLN A 38 -1.86 23.30 -25.43
C GLN A 38 -3.37 22.98 -25.39
N GLY A 39 -4.01 23.09 -24.22
CA GLY A 39 -5.42 22.76 -24.02
C GLY A 39 -5.71 21.26 -24.08
N ARG A 40 -4.71 20.42 -23.82
CA ARG A 40 -4.83 18.96 -23.80
C ARG A 40 -4.63 18.43 -22.38
N VAL A 41 -5.08 17.22 -22.14
CA VAL A 41 -4.84 16.45 -20.91
C VAL A 41 -4.21 15.13 -21.33
N HIS A 42 -3.21 14.67 -20.60
CA HIS A 42 -2.53 13.41 -20.88
C HIS A 42 -3.47 12.22 -20.66
N GLY A 43 -4.15 12.18 -19.51
CA GLY A 43 -5.23 11.25 -19.19
C GLY A 43 -4.81 9.82 -18.84
N ASP A 44 -3.53 9.47 -19.02
CA ASP A 44 -3.00 8.13 -18.68
C ASP A 44 -1.55 8.20 -18.18
N VAL A 45 -1.28 9.01 -17.16
CA VAL A 45 0.03 9.01 -16.50
C VAL A 45 0.21 7.69 -15.76
N LYS A 46 1.20 6.89 -16.18
CA LYS A 46 1.50 5.57 -15.61
C LYS A 46 2.95 5.17 -15.92
N PRO A 47 3.54 4.19 -15.21
CA PRO A 47 4.93 3.78 -15.43
C PRO A 47 5.24 3.37 -16.88
N GLY A 48 4.32 2.70 -17.57
CA GLY A 48 4.47 2.32 -18.98
C GLY A 48 4.55 3.50 -19.97
N ASN A 49 4.11 4.69 -19.57
CA ASN A 49 4.14 5.91 -20.39
C ASN A 49 5.28 6.87 -19.98
N ILE A 50 6.14 6.47 -19.06
CA ILE A 50 7.33 7.23 -18.68
C ILE A 50 8.55 6.47 -19.18
N LEU A 51 9.36 7.10 -20.02
CA LEU A 51 10.62 6.55 -20.49
C LEU A 51 11.77 7.05 -19.62
N VAL A 52 12.61 6.13 -19.17
CA VAL A 52 13.94 6.42 -18.63
C VAL A 52 14.90 6.43 -19.81
N VAL A 53 15.30 7.62 -20.25
CA VAL A 53 16.22 7.80 -21.39
C VAL A 53 17.67 7.58 -20.96
N SER A 54 17.97 7.98 -19.73
CA SER A 54 19.20 7.71 -19.00
C SER A 54 18.91 7.92 -17.51
N PRO A 55 19.76 7.46 -16.57
CA PRO A 55 19.56 7.74 -15.14
C PRO A 55 19.36 9.24 -14.90
N GLY A 56 18.27 9.61 -14.23
CA GLY A 56 17.91 11.01 -13.97
C GLY A 56 17.27 11.78 -15.14
N ASN A 57 17.00 11.14 -16.29
CA ASN A 57 16.34 11.76 -17.45
C ASN A 57 15.10 10.96 -17.85
N TYR A 58 13.93 11.53 -17.57
CA TYR A 58 12.62 10.93 -17.73
C TYR A 58 11.79 11.70 -18.76
N GLN A 59 11.09 10.98 -19.62
CA GLN A 59 10.24 11.57 -20.65
C GLN A 59 8.85 10.96 -20.62
N LEU A 60 7.83 11.82 -20.67
CA LEU A 60 6.43 11.41 -20.77
C LEU A 60 6.06 11.17 -22.25
N ILE A 61 5.44 10.03 -22.53
CA ILE A 61 4.96 9.64 -23.87
C ILE A 61 3.47 9.28 -23.83
N GLY A 62 2.81 9.21 -24.99
CA GLY A 62 1.45 8.64 -25.09
C GLY A 62 0.30 9.63 -24.87
N TYR A 63 0.52 10.93 -25.08
CA TYR A 63 -0.49 12.01 -24.98
C TYR A 63 -1.25 12.28 -26.30
N GLU A 64 -1.01 11.48 -27.33
CA GLU A 64 -1.51 11.72 -28.69
C GLU A 64 -2.98 11.32 -28.92
N ASN A 65 -3.55 10.49 -28.05
CA ASN A 65 -4.92 10.01 -28.15
C ASN A 65 -5.72 10.28 -26.87
N VAL A 66 -6.96 10.74 -27.02
CA VAL A 66 -7.93 10.79 -25.90
C VAL A 66 -8.26 9.36 -25.52
N ARG A 67 -7.82 8.93 -24.34
CA ARG A 67 -8.12 7.58 -23.85
C ARG A 67 -9.48 7.55 -23.19
N GLN A 68 -10.31 6.62 -23.64
CA GLN A 68 -11.45 6.13 -22.88
C GLN A 68 -11.00 4.83 -22.22
N TYR A 69 -11.04 4.77 -20.90
CA TYR A 69 -10.85 3.50 -20.21
C TYR A 69 -12.07 2.61 -20.51
N PRO A 70 -11.87 1.32 -20.83
CA PRO A 70 -12.98 0.39 -20.91
C PRO A 70 -13.75 0.38 -19.59
N GLU A 71 -15.08 0.32 -19.67
CA GLU A 71 -15.92 -0.02 -18.50
C GLU A 71 -15.36 -1.28 -17.83
N GLY A 72 -15.36 -1.33 -16.50
CA GLY A 72 -14.76 -2.46 -15.78
C GLY A 72 -13.33 -2.23 -15.26
N THR A 73 -12.62 -1.24 -15.78
CA THR A 73 -11.22 -0.99 -15.39
C THR A 73 -11.18 -0.18 -14.09
N ILE A 74 -10.36 -0.58 -13.12
CA ILE A 74 -9.89 0.29 -12.04
C ILE A 74 -8.54 0.86 -12.47
N PRO A 75 -8.50 1.97 -13.24
CA PRO A 75 -7.25 2.54 -13.65
C PRO A 75 -6.52 3.09 -12.43
N THR A 76 -5.40 2.44 -12.16
CA THR A 76 -4.48 2.54 -11.03
C THR A 76 -4.15 3.96 -10.57
N PHE A 77 -4.09 4.89 -11.52
CA PHE A 77 -3.65 6.27 -11.31
C PHE A 77 -4.74 7.27 -11.66
N VAL A 78 -5.99 6.85 -11.86
CA VAL A 78 -7.04 7.78 -12.30
C VAL A 78 -7.64 8.55 -11.14
N ALA A 79 -7.87 9.83 -11.40
CA ALA A 79 -8.48 10.74 -10.45
C ALA A 79 -9.95 10.35 -10.15
N PRO A 80 -10.40 10.43 -8.89
CA PRO A 80 -11.69 9.91 -8.46
C PRO A 80 -12.88 10.60 -9.14
N GLU A 81 -12.75 11.86 -9.56
CA GLU A 81 -13.79 12.58 -10.30
C GLU A 81 -14.07 11.97 -11.68
N LEU A 82 -13.07 11.36 -12.34
CA LEU A 82 -13.24 10.74 -13.65
C LEU A 82 -14.11 9.49 -13.57
N THR A 83 -14.08 8.81 -12.43
CA THR A 83 -14.84 7.57 -12.22
C THR A 83 -16.27 7.84 -11.79
N GLN A 84 -16.56 9.08 -11.43
CA GLN A 84 -17.89 9.62 -11.20
C GLN A 84 -18.52 10.22 -12.48
N GLY A 85 -17.91 10.00 -13.64
CA GLY A 85 -18.35 10.57 -14.92
C GLY A 85 -17.92 12.03 -15.15
N GLY A 86 -16.97 12.52 -14.35
CA GLY A 86 -16.32 13.80 -14.57
C GLY A 86 -15.47 13.83 -15.85
N ALA A 87 -15.01 15.02 -16.22
CA ALA A 87 -14.20 15.22 -17.41
C ALA A 87 -12.71 15.32 -17.06
N TYR A 88 -11.85 14.88 -17.99
CA TYR A 88 -10.41 15.07 -17.90
C TYR A 88 -10.04 16.55 -17.85
N HIS A 89 -9.14 16.89 -16.93
CA HIS A 89 -8.62 18.25 -16.75
C HIS A 89 -7.18 18.21 -16.20
N ALA A 90 -6.48 19.35 -16.14
CA ALA A 90 -5.09 19.40 -15.67
C ALA A 90 -4.88 18.70 -14.31
N GLY A 91 -5.78 18.94 -13.36
CA GLY A 91 -5.76 18.29 -12.05
C GLY A 91 -5.88 16.76 -12.07
N THR A 92 -6.47 16.15 -13.12
CA THR A 92 -6.54 14.67 -13.21
C THR A 92 -5.16 14.07 -13.48
N ASP A 93 -4.33 14.74 -14.28
CA ASP A 93 -2.95 14.29 -14.53
C ASP A 93 -2.04 14.51 -13.32
N VAL A 94 -2.26 15.60 -12.57
CA VAL A 94 -1.56 15.86 -11.29
C VAL A 94 -1.83 14.72 -10.31
N TYR A 95 -3.10 14.35 -10.14
CA TYR A 95 -3.48 13.23 -9.28
C TYR A 95 -2.83 11.93 -9.74
N ALA A 96 -2.85 11.67 -11.05
CA ALA A 96 -2.26 10.47 -11.61
C ALA A 96 -0.75 10.37 -11.37
N LEU A 97 -0.03 11.48 -11.56
CA LEU A 97 1.39 11.53 -11.22
C LEU A 97 1.63 11.39 -9.71
N GLY A 98 0.81 12.03 -8.87
CA GLY A 98 0.87 11.87 -7.41
C GLY A 98 0.72 10.41 -6.98
N MET A 99 -0.29 9.71 -7.49
CA MET A 99 -0.52 8.29 -7.22
C MET A 99 0.61 7.40 -7.73
N LEU A 100 1.15 7.71 -8.91
CA LEU A 100 2.33 7.04 -9.44
C LEU A 100 3.50 7.21 -8.49
N MET A 101 3.81 8.44 -8.07
CA MET A 101 4.91 8.70 -7.16
C MET A 101 4.71 8.01 -5.80
N LYS A 102 3.48 8.05 -5.28
CA LYS A 102 3.10 7.35 -4.05
C LYS A 102 3.37 5.84 -4.13
N SER A 103 3.03 5.22 -5.27
CA SER A 103 3.28 3.79 -5.52
C SER A 103 4.77 3.42 -5.61
N LEU A 104 5.64 4.42 -5.81
CA LEU A 104 7.10 4.24 -5.96
C LEU A 104 7.88 4.72 -4.73
N ILE A 105 7.21 5.00 -3.62
CA ILE A 105 7.85 5.40 -2.36
C ILE A 105 8.85 4.31 -1.93
N PRO A 106 10.12 4.66 -1.69
CA PRO A 106 11.12 3.69 -1.25
C PRO A 106 10.77 3.09 0.11
N LYS A 107 11.19 1.85 0.36
CA LYS A 107 10.97 1.15 1.63
C LYS A 107 11.55 1.88 2.85
N GLN A 108 12.56 2.72 2.64
CA GLN A 108 13.17 3.55 3.68
C GLN A 108 12.27 4.74 4.09
N GLY A 109 11.17 4.96 3.38
CA GLY A 109 10.30 6.13 3.54
C GLY A 109 10.82 7.35 2.77
N ILE A 110 10.04 8.42 2.86
CA ILE A 110 10.36 9.74 2.30
C ILE A 110 10.34 10.78 3.42
N SER A 111 10.91 11.96 3.17
CA SER A 111 10.78 13.11 4.06
C SER A 111 9.32 13.54 4.20
N GLY A 112 8.97 14.12 5.36
CA GLY A 112 7.61 14.61 5.60
C GLY A 112 7.17 15.68 4.60
N VAL A 113 8.11 16.51 4.13
CA VAL A 113 7.84 17.50 3.06
C VAL A 113 7.42 16.81 1.77
N PHE A 114 8.09 15.73 1.39
CA PHE A 114 7.70 14.99 0.20
C PHE A 114 6.34 14.30 0.36
N ASP A 115 6.08 13.75 1.54
CA ASP A 115 4.79 13.13 1.83
C ASP A 115 3.65 14.15 1.73
N GLU A 116 3.82 15.36 2.27
CA GLU A 116 2.86 16.47 2.13
C GLU A 116 2.61 16.85 0.65
N ILE A 117 3.67 16.91 -0.16
CA ILE A 117 3.57 17.18 -1.60
C ILE A 117 2.75 16.09 -2.31
N ILE A 118 3.04 14.81 -2.04
CA ILE A 118 2.32 13.68 -2.64
C ILE A 118 0.86 13.67 -2.15
N GLN A 119 0.60 13.89 -0.87
CA GLN A 119 -0.74 13.96 -0.31
C GLN A 119 -1.57 15.07 -0.97
N LYS A 120 -1.01 16.28 -1.12
CA LYS A 120 -1.66 17.38 -1.81
C LYS A 120 -1.95 17.04 -3.28
N ALA A 121 -1.03 16.36 -3.97
CA ALA A 121 -1.27 15.91 -5.35
C ALA A 121 -2.39 14.84 -5.44
N CYS A 122 -2.52 13.97 -4.44
CA CYS A 122 -3.51 12.90 -4.36
C CYS A 122 -4.82 13.29 -3.66
N GLU A 123 -5.08 14.57 -3.40
CA GLU A 123 -6.33 15.02 -2.78
C GLU A 123 -7.54 14.64 -3.64
N PRO A 124 -8.54 13.89 -3.11
CA PRO A 124 -9.70 13.48 -3.90
C PRO A 124 -10.49 14.67 -4.45
N ASP A 125 -10.63 15.74 -3.65
CA ASP A 125 -11.25 16.99 -4.06
C ASP A 125 -10.30 17.76 -5.01
N PRO A 126 -10.66 17.94 -6.30
CA PRO A 126 -9.83 18.68 -7.25
C PRO A 126 -9.48 20.10 -6.78
N ALA A 127 -10.32 20.73 -5.95
CA ALA A 127 -10.09 22.07 -5.44
C ALA A 127 -8.99 22.15 -4.37
N ARG A 128 -8.58 21.00 -3.80
CA ARG A 128 -7.52 20.91 -2.78
C ARG A 128 -6.18 20.46 -3.33
N ARG A 129 -6.14 20.04 -4.61
CA ARG A 129 -4.91 19.71 -5.34
C ARG A 129 -4.15 20.94 -5.80
N TYR A 130 -2.95 20.72 -6.31
CA TYR A 130 -2.24 21.70 -7.12
C TYR A 130 -3.12 22.18 -8.28
N ALA A 131 -3.20 23.50 -8.44
CA ALA A 131 -4.08 24.09 -9.46
C ALA A 131 -3.54 23.83 -10.88
N THR A 132 -2.23 23.67 -11.01
CA THR A 132 -1.54 23.40 -12.27
C THR A 132 -0.42 22.38 -12.08
N ALA A 133 -0.08 21.65 -13.15
CA ALA A 133 1.09 20.78 -13.13
C ALA A 133 2.41 21.54 -12.97
N LEU A 134 2.46 22.83 -13.32
CA LEU A 134 3.64 23.67 -13.11
C LEU A 134 3.91 23.92 -11.62
N GLU A 135 2.88 24.26 -10.83
CA GLU A 135 3.01 24.44 -9.38
C GLU A 135 3.55 23.17 -8.72
N PHE A 136 3.06 22.01 -9.16
CA PHE A 136 3.53 20.72 -8.69
C PHE A 136 4.99 20.45 -9.10
N ALA A 137 5.36 20.77 -10.35
CA ALA A 137 6.73 20.63 -10.84
C ALA A 137 7.73 21.49 -10.05
N GLU A 138 7.38 22.74 -9.76
CA GLU A 138 8.22 23.67 -9.01
C GLU A 138 8.49 23.18 -7.59
N GLU A 139 7.47 22.68 -6.88
CA GLU A 139 7.64 22.18 -5.52
C GLU A 139 8.47 20.89 -5.47
N LEU A 140 8.26 19.99 -6.43
CA LEU A 140 9.09 18.79 -6.58
C LEU A 140 10.53 19.10 -6.97
N GLN A 141 10.76 20.10 -7.82
CA GLN A 141 12.10 20.52 -8.20
C GLN A 141 12.84 21.14 -7.01
N MET A 142 12.18 21.98 -6.21
CA MET A 142 12.75 22.53 -4.98
C MET A 142 13.16 21.41 -4.02
N LEU A 143 12.28 20.41 -3.80
CA LEU A 143 12.61 19.25 -2.98
C LEU A 143 13.79 18.46 -3.56
N ALA A 144 13.79 18.20 -4.86
CA ALA A 144 14.86 17.48 -5.55
C ALA A 144 16.22 18.17 -5.42
N ASP A 145 16.25 19.50 -5.42
CA ASP A 145 17.46 20.29 -5.23
C ASP A 145 17.95 20.20 -3.78
N ILE A 146 17.04 20.36 -2.79
CA ILE A 146 17.34 20.22 -1.36
C ILE A 146 17.93 18.84 -1.04
N LEU A 147 17.33 17.77 -1.59
CA LEU A 147 17.78 16.40 -1.35
C LEU A 147 19.12 16.08 -2.04
N GLN A 148 19.55 16.90 -3.00
CA GLN A 148 20.86 16.77 -3.66
C GLN A 148 21.96 17.61 -3.02
N GLU A 149 21.63 18.58 -2.17
CA GLU A 149 22.65 19.34 -1.45
C GLU A 149 23.39 18.41 -0.48
N PRO A 150 24.75 18.39 -0.51
CA PRO A 150 25.49 17.74 0.55
C PRO A 150 25.20 18.52 1.82
N THR A 151 24.55 17.89 2.81
CA THR A 151 24.38 18.45 4.16
C THR A 151 25.74 18.95 4.64
N VAL A 152 25.97 20.26 4.56
CA VAL A 152 27.14 20.89 5.17
C VAL A 152 26.95 20.72 6.66
N GLY A 153 27.71 19.78 7.22
CA GLY A 153 27.66 19.40 8.61
C GLY A 153 27.75 20.62 9.52
N THR A 154 26.62 20.96 10.13
CA THR A 154 26.58 21.83 11.30
C THR A 154 27.08 20.99 12.47
N GLY A 155 28.39 21.05 12.75
CA GLY A 155 28.92 20.40 13.94
C GLY A 155 30.39 20.02 13.93
N GLN A 156 31.31 20.94 13.63
CA GLN A 156 32.64 20.92 14.27
C GLN A 156 33.07 22.34 14.62
N GLN A 157 32.72 22.74 15.84
CA GLN A 157 33.41 23.81 16.55
C GLN A 157 34.88 23.40 16.73
N MET A 158 35.74 24.34 16.34
CA MET A 158 37.16 24.39 16.62
C MET A 158 37.51 23.99 18.06
N TYR A 159 38.35 22.96 18.20
CA TYR A 159 39.32 22.90 19.30
C TYR A 159 40.70 23.09 18.68
N VAL A 160 41.22 24.31 18.76
CA VAL A 160 42.64 24.60 18.56
C VAL A 160 43.31 24.35 19.91
N GLN A 161 44.15 23.32 20.00
CA GLN A 161 45.09 23.18 21.11
C GLN A 161 46.31 24.04 20.81
N GLU A 162 46.45 25.11 21.58
CA GLU A 162 47.68 25.89 21.72
C GLU A 162 48.80 25.02 22.30
N THR A 163 49.92 24.98 21.60
CA THR A 163 51.23 24.85 22.26
C THR A 163 52.13 25.96 21.74
N GLU A 164 52.43 26.88 22.66
CA GLU A 164 53.31 28.01 22.51
C GLU A 164 54.74 27.60 22.13
N GLN A 165 55.41 28.41 21.31
CA GLN A 165 56.74 28.91 21.67
C GLN A 165 57.08 30.23 20.92
N PRO A 166 57.59 31.26 21.62
CA PRO A 166 57.73 32.62 21.09
C PRO A 166 59.17 32.97 20.69
N SER A 167 59.34 33.89 19.72
CA SER A 167 60.41 34.90 19.80
C SER A 167 60.01 36.20 19.08
N MET A 168 60.07 37.29 19.84
CA MET A 168 59.87 38.69 19.45
C MET A 168 61.01 39.18 18.53
N GLN A 169 60.72 39.78 17.35
CA GLN A 169 60.59 41.22 17.02
C GLN A 169 61.89 42.06 17.16
N PRO A 170 62.20 43.01 16.24
CA PRO A 170 61.40 44.26 16.10
C PRO A 170 61.30 44.93 14.71
N MET A 171 60.19 45.68 14.56
CA MET A 171 60.06 47.06 14.06
C MET A 171 60.93 47.54 12.87
N TYR A 172 60.33 48.04 11.79
CA TYR A 172 60.47 49.42 11.23
C TYR A 172 59.57 49.63 10.00
N ALA A 173 59.06 50.86 9.90
CA ALA A 173 58.21 51.39 8.84
C ALA A 173 58.99 51.73 7.55
N GLN A 174 58.32 51.74 6.39
CA GLN A 174 58.58 52.73 5.34
C GLN A 174 57.43 52.88 4.33
N LYS A 175 57.10 54.15 4.09
CA LYS A 175 56.17 54.72 3.09
C LYS A 175 56.51 54.28 1.66
N GLN A 176 55.50 54.29 0.79
CA GLN A 176 55.52 55.21 -0.37
C GLN A 176 54.11 55.58 -0.86
N GLU A 177 53.97 56.86 -1.16
CA GLU A 177 52.79 57.63 -1.54
C GLU A 177 52.48 57.53 -3.05
N GLN A 178 51.24 57.89 -3.41
CA GLN A 178 50.78 58.66 -4.59
C GLN A 178 49.59 57.99 -5.30
N SER A 179 48.54 58.66 -5.80
CA SER A 179 48.09 60.04 -5.75
C SER A 179 46.78 60.13 -6.55
N SER A 180 45.69 60.57 -5.91
CA SER A 180 44.69 61.53 -6.45
C SER A 180 43.70 61.03 -7.54
N LYS A 181 42.42 61.44 -7.68
CA LYS A 181 41.57 62.49 -7.10
C LYS A 181 40.09 62.03 -7.19
N GLN A 182 39.30 62.32 -6.17
CA GLN A 182 37.88 62.69 -6.34
C GLN A 182 37.80 64.20 -6.65
N PRO A 183 36.64 64.69 -7.10
CA PRO A 183 35.89 65.50 -6.15
C PRO A 183 34.40 65.16 -6.07
N THR A 184 33.93 65.41 -4.87
CA THR A 184 32.63 65.28 -4.24
C THR A 184 31.70 66.47 -4.54
N CYS A 185 30.48 66.35 -3.98
CA CYS A 185 29.61 67.40 -3.40
C CYS A 185 28.31 67.63 -4.19
N GLY A 186 27.11 67.64 -3.61
CA GLY A 186 26.70 67.53 -2.21
C GLY A 186 25.15 67.62 -2.11
N GLN A 187 24.59 67.14 -1.02
CA GLN A 187 23.23 67.47 -0.58
C GLN A 187 23.19 68.86 0.07
N PRO A 188 21.98 69.40 0.33
CA PRO A 188 21.57 69.49 1.74
C PRO A 188 20.08 69.18 2.03
N LEU A 189 19.84 68.75 3.28
CA LEU A 189 18.56 68.71 3.99
C LEU A 189 17.86 70.09 4.06
N VAL A 190 16.53 70.12 4.27
CA VAL A 190 15.86 70.74 5.47
C VAL A 190 14.31 70.86 5.30
N GLN A 191 13.60 70.22 6.24
CA GLN A 191 12.41 70.59 7.05
C GLN A 191 11.01 70.93 6.46
N GLN A 192 10.00 70.39 7.18
CA GLN A 192 8.56 70.73 7.20
C GLN A 192 8.27 72.10 7.86
N PRO A 193 7.02 72.58 7.74
CA PRO A 193 6.29 73.01 8.93
C PRO A 193 4.82 72.53 9.01
N ARG A 194 4.24 72.77 10.20
CA ARG A 194 3.04 72.19 10.85
C ARG A 194 1.92 73.24 10.99
N ARG A 195 0.67 72.78 11.24
CA ARG A 195 -0.54 73.41 11.89
C ARG A 195 -1.76 73.46 10.95
N GLN A 196 -3.05 73.29 11.34
CA GLN A 196 -3.78 73.07 12.61
C GLN A 196 -5.26 72.70 12.25
N SER A 197 -5.96 71.95 13.10
CA SER A 197 -7.43 71.71 13.08
C SER A 197 -8.22 72.89 13.69
N PRO A 198 -9.59 72.91 13.68
CA PRO A 198 -10.35 72.25 14.77
C PRO A 198 -11.80 71.73 14.49
N ALA A 199 -12.25 70.83 15.39
CA ALA A 199 -13.62 70.65 15.96
C ALA A 199 -14.78 70.12 15.05
N GLN A 200 -15.75 69.28 15.48
CA GLN A 200 -16.31 68.90 16.79
C GLN A 200 -17.20 67.62 16.68
N GLN A 201 -17.26 66.82 17.75
CA GLN A 201 -18.14 65.64 18.05
C GLN A 201 -19.55 66.10 18.57
N PRO A 202 -20.44 65.33 19.28
CA PRO A 202 -20.40 63.94 19.82
C PRO A 202 -21.73 63.12 19.92
N THR A 203 -21.63 61.86 20.40
CA THR A 203 -22.34 61.23 21.58
C THR A 203 -22.23 59.68 21.48
N ASP A 204 -21.57 58.94 22.40
CA ASP A 204 -21.93 58.53 23.80
C ASP A 204 -22.74 57.19 23.83
N LEU A 205 -22.57 56.15 24.67
CA LEU A 205 -22.00 55.85 26.01
C LEU A 205 -21.85 54.29 26.16
N VAL A 206 -20.75 53.69 26.66
CA VAL A 206 -20.34 53.34 28.06
C VAL A 206 -20.67 51.91 28.58
N ASN A 207 -19.57 51.15 28.81
CA ASN A 207 -19.17 50.22 29.90
C ASN A 207 -20.19 49.50 30.81
N HIS A 208 -19.93 48.21 31.12
CA HIS A 208 -19.39 47.80 32.44
C HIS A 208 -18.90 46.34 32.57
N ARG A 209 -17.82 46.19 33.37
CA ARG A 209 -17.23 44.96 33.94
C ARG A 209 -18.10 44.36 35.06
N ARG A 210 -18.01 43.04 35.31
CA ARG A 210 -17.43 42.42 36.54
C ARG A 210 -17.54 40.89 36.60
N ASN A 211 -16.50 40.28 37.19
CA ASN A 211 -16.44 38.94 37.79
C ASN A 211 -17.56 38.69 38.81
N VAL A 212 -17.87 37.41 39.04
CA VAL A 212 -17.76 36.66 40.32
C VAL A 212 -18.82 35.54 40.40
N GLN A 213 -18.36 34.36 40.84
CA GLN A 213 -19.01 33.34 41.68
C GLN A 213 -19.41 31.96 41.12
N GLN A 214 -19.13 31.03 42.03
CA GLN A 214 -19.02 29.58 42.03
C GLN A 214 -20.17 29.00 42.88
N ALA A 215 -20.34 27.67 42.82
CA ALA A 215 -21.22 26.79 43.62
C ALA A 215 -22.59 26.53 42.93
N ASP A 216 -23.09 25.29 42.81
CA ASP A 216 -23.18 24.26 43.85
C ASP A 216 -22.96 22.82 43.35
N ALA A 217 -22.47 22.01 44.30
CA ALA A 217 -22.30 20.56 44.23
C ALA A 217 -23.58 19.82 44.64
N TYR A 218 -23.85 18.67 44.04
CA TYR A 218 -24.43 17.52 44.76
C TYR A 218 -23.67 16.25 44.40
N ASN A 219 -23.17 15.62 45.46
CA ASN A 219 -22.38 14.41 45.52
C ASN A 219 -23.32 13.26 45.92
N THR A 220 -23.12 12.07 45.38
CA THR A 220 -23.61 10.82 46.01
C THR A 220 -22.56 9.74 45.75
N GLN A 221 -21.79 9.44 46.80
CA GLN A 221 -21.03 8.20 46.98
C GLN A 221 -22.03 7.06 47.25
N GLU A 222 -21.86 5.78 46.93
CA GLU A 222 -20.80 4.80 47.22
C GLU A 222 -21.13 3.56 46.33
N GLU A 223 -20.16 2.82 45.77
CA GLU A 223 -19.66 1.61 46.43
C GLU A 223 -18.27 1.18 45.92
N MET A 224 -17.53 0.60 46.85
CA MET A 224 -16.10 0.35 46.84
C MET A 224 -15.86 -1.15 46.61
N HIS A 225 -15.03 -1.52 45.62
CA HIS A 225 -14.38 -2.83 45.59
C HIS A 225 -12.89 -2.67 45.30
N LEU A 226 -12.10 -2.96 46.33
CA LEU A 226 -10.65 -2.87 46.38
C LEU A 226 -10.06 -4.25 46.02
N GLN A 227 -9.19 -4.32 45.00
CA GLN A 227 -8.29 -5.46 44.78
C GLN A 227 -6.84 -4.98 44.50
N PRO A 228 -5.81 -5.77 44.85
CA PRO A 228 -4.56 -5.26 45.40
C PRO A 228 -3.49 -4.92 44.36
N LYS A 229 -2.71 -3.86 44.63
CA LYS A 229 -1.46 -3.51 43.93
C LYS A 229 -0.42 -4.63 44.10
N LYS A 230 0.08 -5.19 43.00
CA LYS A 230 1.23 -6.11 43.01
C LYS A 230 2.55 -5.36 42.82
N GLU A 231 3.47 -5.60 43.75
CA GLU A 231 4.86 -5.14 43.77
C GLU A 231 5.67 -5.67 42.58
N LYS A 232 6.62 -4.84 42.11
CA LYS A 232 7.57 -5.19 41.04
C LYS A 232 8.62 -6.18 41.57
N VAL A 233 8.52 -7.44 41.14
CA VAL A 233 9.54 -8.47 41.35
C VAL A 233 10.74 -8.21 40.43
N THR A 234 11.95 -8.25 40.99
CA THR A 234 13.23 -7.96 40.32
C THR A 234 13.61 -9.01 39.26
N ARG A 235 14.24 -8.51 38.18
CA ARG A 235 14.43 -9.15 36.85
C ARG A 235 15.29 -10.43 36.81
N GLU A 236 15.92 -10.83 37.91
CA GLU A 236 16.86 -11.97 37.91
C GLU A 236 16.21 -13.33 38.21
N THR A 237 15.17 -13.39 39.05
CA THR A 237 14.46 -14.65 39.38
C THR A 237 13.57 -15.16 38.23
N GLN A 238 13.22 -14.32 37.25
CA GLN A 238 12.42 -14.73 36.09
C GLN A 238 13.21 -15.52 35.04
N LYS A 239 14.53 -15.31 34.89
CA LYS A 239 15.32 -15.99 33.85
C LYS A 239 15.48 -17.50 34.14
N ALA A 240 15.66 -17.88 35.40
CA ALA A 240 15.79 -19.29 35.79
C ALA A 240 14.46 -20.07 35.62
N SER A 241 13.32 -19.43 35.89
CA SER A 241 11.97 -20.00 35.69
C SER A 241 11.61 -20.15 34.21
N LEU A 242 12.10 -19.26 33.34
CA LEU A 242 11.81 -19.32 31.91
C LEU A 242 12.64 -20.42 31.22
N MET A 243 13.93 -20.52 31.55
CA MET A 243 14.80 -21.54 30.96
C MET A 243 14.35 -22.97 31.29
N LEU A 244 13.87 -23.20 32.53
CA LEU A 244 13.37 -24.52 32.94
C LEU A 244 12.06 -24.89 32.22
N ARG A 245 11.22 -23.92 31.84
CA ARG A 245 9.96 -24.14 31.11
C ARG A 245 10.16 -24.53 29.64
N PHE A 246 11.26 -24.09 29.01
CA PHE A 246 11.54 -24.40 27.61
C PHE A 246 12.50 -25.58 27.43
N LEU A 247 13.47 -25.79 28.33
CA LEU A 247 14.45 -26.87 28.19
C LEU A 247 13.91 -28.24 28.64
N LEU A 248 13.00 -28.28 29.61
CA LEU A 248 12.43 -29.52 30.13
C LEU A 248 11.61 -30.32 29.09
N PRO A 249 10.69 -29.72 28.29
CA PRO A 249 9.97 -30.47 27.26
C PRO A 249 10.89 -30.95 26.14
N ILE A 250 11.93 -30.18 25.77
CA ILE A 250 12.93 -30.59 24.77
C ILE A 250 13.71 -31.81 25.27
N LEU A 251 14.14 -31.81 26.53
CA LEU A 251 14.83 -32.94 27.15
C LEU A 251 13.93 -34.19 27.20
N ILE A 252 12.64 -34.04 27.50
CA ILE A 252 11.67 -35.15 27.50
C ILE A 252 11.51 -35.75 26.10
N VAL A 253 11.37 -34.93 25.06
CA VAL A 253 11.28 -35.40 23.67
C VAL A 253 12.55 -36.14 23.24
N LEU A 254 13.73 -35.66 23.63
CA LEU A 254 15.00 -36.34 23.33
C LEU A 254 15.11 -37.69 24.05
N ILE A 255 14.66 -37.79 25.31
CA ILE A 255 14.65 -39.06 26.06
C ILE A 255 13.67 -40.06 25.41
N ILE A 256 12.48 -39.60 25.01
CA ILE A 256 11.49 -40.45 24.33
C ILE A 256 12.01 -40.91 22.96
N GLY A 257 12.61 -40.01 22.18
CA GLY A 257 13.20 -40.35 20.88
C GLY A 257 14.34 -41.37 21.00
N ALA A 258 15.21 -41.22 22.00
CA ALA A 258 16.25 -42.19 22.29
C ALA A 258 15.67 -43.56 22.69
N ALA A 259 14.61 -43.58 23.50
CA ALA A 259 13.95 -44.83 23.88
C ALA A 259 13.27 -45.52 22.69
N VAL A 260 12.65 -44.77 21.76
CA VAL A 260 12.04 -45.31 20.54
C VAL A 260 13.11 -45.83 19.57
N ALA A 261 14.23 -45.13 19.40
CA ALA A 261 15.33 -45.60 18.56
C ALA A 261 15.94 -46.91 19.11
N ILE A 262 16.11 -47.00 20.43
CA ILE A 262 16.56 -48.24 21.10
C ILE A 262 15.53 -49.36 20.91
N TYR A 263 14.23 -49.05 21.01
CA TYR A 263 13.14 -50.01 20.80
C TYR A 263 13.10 -50.56 19.37
N VAL A 264 13.28 -49.70 18.36
CA VAL A 264 13.31 -50.10 16.93
C VAL A 264 14.52 -50.98 16.63
N VAL A 265 15.70 -50.65 17.18
CA VAL A 265 16.93 -51.43 16.98
C VAL A 265 16.88 -52.80 17.68
N LEU A 266 16.16 -52.93 18.79
CA LEU A 266 16.07 -54.19 19.54
C LEU A 266 14.98 -55.16 19.05
N ILE A 267 14.03 -54.71 18.21
CA ILE A 267 12.81 -55.49 17.92
C ILE A 267 12.60 -55.81 16.44
N HIS A 268 13.39 -55.29 15.50
CA HIS A 268 13.24 -55.66 14.09
C HIS A 268 14.30 -56.69 13.64
N PRO A 269 13.94 -57.98 13.49
CA PRO A 269 14.79 -58.92 12.78
C PRO A 269 14.68 -58.64 11.28
N VAL A 270 15.84 -58.50 10.65
CA VAL A 270 16.00 -58.43 9.19
C VAL A 270 15.51 -59.76 8.59
N ASN A 271 14.57 -59.69 7.66
CA ASN A 271 14.29 -60.78 6.71
C ASN A 271 14.47 -60.25 5.29
N GLN A 272 15.24 -61.01 4.52
CA GLN A 272 15.53 -60.84 3.09
C GLN A 272 14.48 -61.53 2.20
N GLU A 273 14.68 -61.37 0.88
CA GLU A 273 14.14 -62.15 -0.26
C GLU A 273 12.76 -61.68 -0.77
N GLU A 274 12.44 -61.61 -2.07
CA GLU A 274 13.14 -61.96 -3.31
C GLU A 274 12.43 -61.33 -4.54
N GLU A 275 13.07 -61.52 -5.69
CA GLU A 275 12.84 -61.13 -7.08
C GLU A 275 11.42 -61.32 -7.66
N THR A 276 11.03 -60.53 -8.68
CA THR A 276 10.99 -61.03 -10.08
C THR A 276 10.69 -59.95 -11.14
N THR A 277 11.61 -59.91 -12.10
CA THR A 277 11.62 -59.51 -13.51
C THR A 277 10.29 -59.57 -14.28
N THR A 278 10.06 -58.65 -15.24
CA THR A 278 10.15 -58.92 -16.71
C THR A 278 9.67 -57.73 -17.57
N ALA A 279 10.62 -57.24 -18.39
CA ALA A 279 10.57 -56.71 -19.77
C ALA A 279 9.63 -55.57 -20.21
N ALA A 280 10.28 -54.64 -20.94
CA ALA A 280 9.74 -53.51 -21.71
C ALA A 280 9.62 -53.88 -23.23
N PRO A 281 9.50 -52.93 -24.18
CA PRO A 281 8.29 -52.67 -24.96
C PRO A 281 8.46 -53.01 -26.46
N THR A 282 7.40 -52.86 -27.26
CA THR A 282 7.52 -52.81 -28.73
C THR A 282 6.59 -51.75 -29.31
N THR A 283 7.21 -50.87 -30.10
CA THR A 283 6.65 -49.74 -30.85
C THR A 283 6.28 -50.17 -32.28
N THR A 284 5.59 -49.27 -32.99
CA THR A 284 5.39 -49.12 -34.46
C THR A 284 4.24 -49.95 -35.05
N GLU A 285 3.35 -49.45 -35.93
CA GLU A 285 3.34 -48.25 -36.77
C GLU A 285 1.91 -48.01 -37.36
N VAL A 286 1.58 -46.72 -37.56
CA VAL A 286 0.69 -46.05 -38.54
C VAL A 286 -0.29 -46.85 -39.42
N THR A 287 -1.56 -46.41 -39.48
CA THR A 287 -2.33 -46.21 -40.74
C THR A 287 -3.44 -45.18 -40.53
N THR A 288 -3.44 -44.18 -41.41
CA THR A 288 -4.37 -43.06 -41.58
C THR A 288 -5.70 -43.51 -42.19
N GLU A 289 -6.83 -42.95 -41.76
CA GLU A 289 -7.91 -42.58 -42.69
C GLU A 289 -8.83 -41.52 -42.06
N ALA A 290 -8.97 -40.42 -42.78
CA ALA A 290 -9.87 -39.32 -42.48
C ALA A 290 -11.25 -39.61 -43.07
N THR A 291 -12.31 -39.27 -42.36
CA THR A 291 -13.62 -39.02 -42.99
C THR A 291 -14.30 -37.89 -42.24
N THR A 292 -14.34 -36.75 -42.91
CA THR A 292 -15.21 -35.61 -42.64
C THR A 292 -16.66 -36.02 -42.82
N THR A 293 -17.51 -35.72 -41.85
CA THR A 293 -18.94 -35.56 -42.08
C THR A 293 -19.41 -34.39 -41.24
N GLU A 294 -19.63 -33.26 -41.90
CA GLU A 294 -20.37 -32.12 -41.38
C GLU A 294 -21.84 -32.55 -41.28
N GLU A 295 -22.34 -32.72 -40.06
CA GLU A 295 -23.77 -32.61 -39.78
C GLU A 295 -24.01 -31.32 -39.00
N THR A 296 -24.57 -30.36 -39.72
CA THR A 296 -25.19 -29.16 -39.16
C THR A 296 -26.51 -29.58 -38.52
N THR A 297 -26.46 -29.98 -37.25
CA THR A 297 -27.64 -29.96 -36.39
C THR A 297 -27.63 -28.66 -35.61
N GLU A 298 -28.54 -27.75 -35.94
CA GLU A 298 -29.07 -26.75 -35.00
C GLU A 298 -29.74 -27.52 -33.85
N ALA A 299 -28.91 -28.01 -32.93
CA ALA A 299 -29.37 -28.32 -31.60
C ALA A 299 -29.43 -26.98 -30.88
N THR A 300 -30.64 -26.49 -30.62
CA THR A 300 -30.89 -25.66 -29.44
C THR A 300 -30.45 -26.48 -28.24
N THR A 301 -29.16 -26.41 -27.90
CA THR A 301 -28.64 -26.86 -26.62
C THR A 301 -29.32 -25.98 -25.59
N GLU A 302 -30.30 -26.55 -24.88
CA GLU A 302 -30.65 -26.07 -23.55
C GLU A 302 -29.32 -25.96 -22.78
N GLU A 303 -28.86 -24.74 -22.55
CA GLU A 303 -27.65 -24.50 -21.77
C GLU A 303 -27.83 -25.22 -20.43
N ALA A 304 -26.92 -26.16 -20.12
CA ALA A 304 -27.00 -26.90 -18.88
C ALA A 304 -26.94 -25.92 -17.70
N GLU A 305 -28.05 -25.80 -16.96
CA GLU A 305 -28.14 -24.96 -15.77
C GLU A 305 -27.02 -25.31 -14.79
N CYS A 306 -26.38 -24.29 -14.22
CA CYS A 306 -25.30 -24.50 -13.25
C CYS A 306 -25.85 -25.25 -12.02
N PRO A 307 -25.28 -26.40 -11.63
CA PRO A 307 -25.76 -27.17 -10.49
C PRO A 307 -25.38 -26.55 -9.13
N TYR A 308 -24.61 -25.46 -9.14
CA TYR A 308 -24.14 -24.76 -7.95
C TYR A 308 -24.94 -23.47 -7.73
N GLU A 309 -24.91 -22.95 -6.51
CA GLU A 309 -25.49 -21.63 -6.17
C GLU A 309 -24.72 -20.43 -6.77
N TYR A 310 -23.61 -20.72 -7.46
CA TYR A 310 -22.75 -19.76 -8.15
C TYR A 310 -22.37 -20.26 -9.53
N SER A 311 -22.21 -19.35 -10.48
CA SER A 311 -21.76 -19.65 -11.86
C SER A 311 -20.38 -19.10 -12.16
N GLN A 312 -19.73 -18.44 -11.19
CA GLN A 312 -18.34 -18.03 -11.28
C GLN A 312 -17.56 -18.55 -10.07
N LYS A 313 -16.38 -19.11 -10.30
CA LYS A 313 -15.48 -19.55 -9.22
C LYS A 313 -14.04 -19.11 -9.45
N ILE A 314 -13.35 -18.91 -8.34
CA ILE A 314 -11.93 -18.62 -8.28
C ILE A 314 -11.31 -19.78 -7.53
N THR A 315 -10.28 -20.42 -8.07
CA THR A 315 -9.52 -21.43 -7.32
C THR A 315 -8.17 -20.86 -6.92
N VAL A 316 -7.74 -21.13 -5.69
CA VAL A 316 -6.37 -20.90 -5.25
C VAL A 316 -5.78 -22.24 -4.86
N THR A 317 -4.76 -22.68 -5.62
CA THR A 317 -4.09 -23.95 -5.36
C THR A 317 -2.62 -23.77 -5.00
N ALA A 318 -2.15 -24.57 -4.05
CA ALA A 318 -0.76 -24.53 -3.59
C ALA A 318 -0.29 -25.90 -3.10
N HIS A 319 1.03 -26.10 -3.05
CA HIS A 319 1.60 -27.22 -2.32
C HIS A 319 1.57 -26.96 -0.80
N ALA A 320 1.54 -28.02 0.01
CA ALA A 320 1.49 -27.90 1.46
C ALA A 320 2.69 -27.10 2.01
N GLY A 321 2.40 -26.10 2.83
CA GLY A 321 3.40 -25.19 3.42
C GLY A 321 4.03 -24.18 2.44
N SER A 322 3.60 -24.15 1.17
CA SER A 322 4.08 -23.16 0.20
C SER A 322 3.50 -21.78 0.48
N THR A 323 4.34 -20.74 0.44
CA THR A 323 3.90 -19.34 0.46
C THR A 323 3.51 -18.82 -0.92
N SER A 324 3.57 -19.66 -1.94
CA SER A 324 3.14 -19.35 -3.31
C SER A 324 2.11 -20.35 -3.81
N GLY A 325 1.18 -19.86 -4.64
CA GLY A 325 0.14 -20.65 -5.28
C GLY A 325 -0.26 -20.08 -6.63
N THR A 326 -1.32 -20.66 -7.21
CA THR A 326 -1.94 -20.19 -8.45
C THR A 326 -3.39 -19.84 -8.20
N LEU A 327 -3.78 -18.61 -8.53
CA LEU A 327 -5.16 -18.15 -8.57
C LEU A 327 -5.69 -18.32 -10.00
N THR A 328 -6.85 -18.95 -10.16
CA THR A 328 -7.48 -19.15 -11.48
C THR A 328 -8.97 -18.80 -11.44
N VAL A 329 -9.45 -18.08 -12.43
CA VAL A 329 -10.85 -17.68 -12.61
C VAL A 329 -11.53 -18.62 -13.60
N TYR A 330 -12.72 -19.09 -13.25
CA TYR A 330 -13.57 -19.91 -14.09
C TYR A 330 -14.99 -19.37 -14.14
N ASN A 331 -15.61 -19.45 -15.32
CA ASN A 331 -17.04 -19.27 -15.50
C ASN A 331 -17.67 -20.61 -15.87
N TRP A 332 -18.88 -20.86 -15.37
CA TRP A 332 -19.71 -21.97 -15.82
C TRP A 332 -20.30 -21.63 -17.18
N GLU A 333 -19.90 -22.37 -18.21
CA GLU A 333 -20.34 -22.16 -19.59
C GLU A 333 -20.54 -23.52 -20.25
N HIS A 334 -21.66 -23.69 -20.95
CA HIS A 334 -21.97 -24.92 -21.71
C HIS A 334 -21.87 -26.22 -20.88
N GLY A 335 -22.16 -26.16 -19.58
CA GLY A 335 -22.12 -27.32 -18.69
C GLY A 335 -20.74 -27.68 -18.11
N ASP A 336 -19.75 -26.81 -18.24
CA ASP A 336 -18.42 -27.01 -17.65
C ASP A 336 -17.78 -25.69 -17.15
N TRP A 337 -16.76 -25.81 -16.32
CA TRP A 337 -15.96 -24.69 -15.83
C TRP A 337 -14.88 -24.29 -16.85
N VAL A 338 -15.07 -23.15 -17.51
CA VAL A 338 -14.13 -22.62 -18.50
C VAL A 338 -13.15 -21.67 -17.83
N ASN A 339 -11.84 -22.00 -17.90
CA ASN A 339 -10.76 -21.13 -17.41
C ASN A 339 -10.73 -19.83 -18.21
N LYS A 340 -10.74 -18.70 -17.51
CA LYS A 340 -10.67 -17.35 -18.10
C LYS A 340 -9.31 -16.69 -17.88
N TYR A 341 -8.67 -16.98 -16.76
CA TYR A 341 -7.46 -16.28 -16.34
C TYR A 341 -6.77 -17.07 -15.23
N SER A 342 -5.44 -17.16 -15.29
CA SER A 342 -4.61 -17.78 -14.26
C SER A 342 -3.40 -16.93 -13.95
N VAL A 343 -3.07 -16.81 -12.67
CA VAL A 343 -1.94 -16.01 -12.21
C VAL A 343 -1.29 -16.57 -10.96
N ALA A 344 0.01 -16.34 -10.79
CA ALA A 344 0.69 -16.66 -9.55
C ALA A 344 0.21 -15.73 -8.42
N CYS A 345 0.10 -16.28 -7.21
CA CYS A 345 -0.26 -15.53 -6.02
C CYS A 345 0.66 -15.89 -4.84
N VAL A 346 0.72 -14.98 -3.87
CA VAL A 346 1.45 -15.14 -2.61
C VAL A 346 0.43 -15.39 -1.50
N LEU A 347 0.80 -16.24 -0.56
CA LEU A 347 -0.08 -16.81 0.46
C LEU A 347 0.48 -16.55 1.86
N GLY A 348 -0.26 -17.01 2.87
CA GLY A 348 0.18 -16.94 4.27
C GLY A 348 1.59 -17.51 4.46
N ARG A 349 2.35 -16.93 5.39
CA ARG A 349 3.69 -17.39 5.78
C ARG A 349 3.78 -18.88 6.18
N ASN A 350 2.65 -19.48 6.55
CA ASN A 350 2.53 -20.91 6.87
C ASN A 350 1.73 -21.69 5.80
N GLY A 351 1.56 -21.11 4.61
CA GLY A 351 0.83 -21.66 3.48
C GLY A 351 -0.68 -21.68 3.66
N ILE A 352 -1.35 -22.62 2.98
CA ILE A 352 -2.78 -22.86 3.11
C ILE A 352 -3.06 -23.98 4.12
N GLY A 353 -4.16 -23.89 4.85
CA GLY A 353 -4.55 -24.92 5.82
C GLY A 353 -5.95 -24.76 6.39
N SER A 354 -6.49 -25.85 6.95
CA SER A 354 -7.76 -25.84 7.69
C SER A 354 -7.60 -25.35 9.13
N ASP A 355 -6.39 -25.47 9.71
CA ASP A 355 -6.07 -24.92 11.02
C ASP A 355 -5.60 -23.46 10.93
N TYR A 356 -6.50 -22.58 10.48
CA TYR A 356 -6.26 -21.13 10.44
C TYR A 356 -6.85 -20.42 11.67
N GLY A 357 -6.61 -19.11 11.79
CA GLY A 357 -7.00 -18.33 12.95
C GLY A 357 -6.11 -17.12 13.17
N GLU A 358 -6.47 -16.31 14.16
CA GLU A 358 -5.70 -15.10 14.48
C GLU A 358 -4.22 -15.37 14.72
N GLY A 359 -3.37 -14.57 14.09
CA GLY A 359 -1.92 -14.68 14.18
C GLY A 359 -1.30 -15.97 13.62
N LYS A 360 -2.08 -16.91 13.08
CA LYS A 360 -1.54 -18.20 12.58
C LYS A 360 -0.78 -18.07 11.28
N GLY A 361 -0.98 -17.02 10.48
CA GLY A 361 -0.23 -16.88 9.23
C GLY A 361 -0.63 -17.87 8.14
N VAL A 362 -1.84 -18.44 8.23
CA VAL A 362 -2.36 -19.51 7.35
C VAL A 362 -3.48 -18.94 6.51
N THR A 363 -3.41 -19.12 5.19
CA THR A 363 -4.53 -18.82 4.29
C THR A 363 -5.59 -19.91 4.45
N PRO A 364 -6.86 -19.57 4.72
CA PRO A 364 -7.89 -20.54 5.06
C PRO A 364 -8.21 -21.45 3.87
N MET A 365 -8.09 -22.76 4.03
CA MET A 365 -8.64 -23.71 3.06
C MET A 365 -10.16 -23.81 3.19
N GLY A 366 -10.84 -23.98 2.07
CA GLY A 366 -12.30 -24.12 2.01
C GLY A 366 -12.90 -23.42 0.80
N THR A 367 -14.23 -23.45 0.73
CA THR A 367 -15.02 -22.71 -0.26
C THR A 367 -15.72 -21.57 0.45
N PHE A 368 -15.54 -20.36 -0.05
CA PHE A 368 -16.07 -19.13 0.55
C PHE A 368 -16.67 -18.25 -0.53
N LYS A 369 -17.69 -17.47 -0.17
CA LYS A 369 -18.19 -16.43 -1.06
C LYS A 369 -17.20 -15.26 -1.12
N LEU A 370 -17.09 -14.62 -2.28
CA LEU A 370 -16.44 -13.30 -2.36
C LEU A 370 -17.45 -12.22 -1.96
N GLY A 371 -17.11 -11.48 -0.91
CA GLY A 371 -17.97 -10.46 -0.32
C GLY A 371 -17.89 -9.14 -1.09
N PHE A 372 -17.36 -8.10 -0.45
CA PHE A 372 -17.23 -6.78 -1.06
C PHE A 372 -15.87 -6.56 -1.73
N VAL A 373 -15.87 -5.71 -2.75
CA VAL A 373 -14.66 -5.11 -3.32
C VAL A 373 -14.49 -3.73 -2.69
N MET A 374 -13.29 -3.44 -2.20
CA MET A 374 -12.91 -2.08 -1.82
C MET A 374 -11.83 -1.55 -2.73
N ALA A 375 -12.04 -0.36 -3.28
CA ALA A 375 -11.09 0.33 -4.14
C ALA A 375 -11.38 1.84 -4.17
N ASN A 376 -10.48 2.63 -4.76
CA ASN A 376 -10.71 4.07 -4.99
C ASN A 376 -11.77 4.34 -6.07
N VAL A 377 -12.17 3.31 -6.81
CA VAL A 377 -13.03 3.38 -7.99
C VAL A 377 -13.93 2.16 -8.00
N ASP A 378 -15.22 2.38 -8.29
CA ASP A 378 -16.16 1.29 -8.51
C ASP A 378 -15.76 0.53 -9.80
N PRO A 379 -15.42 -0.78 -9.72
CA PRO A 379 -15.07 -1.57 -10.89
C PRO A 379 -16.24 -1.79 -11.84
N LYS A 380 -17.48 -1.43 -11.50
CA LYS A 380 -18.67 -1.63 -12.35
C LYS A 380 -18.89 -3.09 -12.77
N ASN A 381 -18.56 -4.01 -11.86
CA ASN A 381 -18.60 -5.45 -12.10
C ASN A 381 -19.70 -6.17 -11.27
N ASN A 382 -20.74 -5.42 -10.87
CA ASN A 382 -21.88 -5.88 -10.07
C ASN A 382 -21.54 -6.48 -8.69
N MET A 383 -20.28 -6.50 -8.26
CA MET A 383 -19.90 -6.86 -6.90
C MET A 383 -20.39 -5.80 -5.90
N ASN A 384 -20.53 -6.17 -4.63
CA ASN A 384 -20.78 -5.20 -3.56
C ASN A 384 -19.56 -4.27 -3.42
N PHE A 385 -19.71 -2.99 -3.76
CA PHE A 385 -18.60 -2.04 -3.80
C PHE A 385 -18.54 -1.16 -2.54
N LYS A 386 -17.32 -0.96 -2.03
CA LYS A 386 -16.98 0.00 -0.98
C LYS A 386 -15.91 0.96 -1.48
N LEU A 387 -16.19 2.25 -1.40
CA LEU A 387 -15.17 3.27 -1.68
C LEU A 387 -14.12 3.26 -0.57
N ALA A 388 -12.85 3.18 -0.94
CA ALA A 388 -11.75 3.27 0.01
C ALA A 388 -11.67 4.67 0.63
N SER A 389 -11.35 4.73 1.92
CA SER A 389 -11.03 5.96 2.65
C SER A 389 -9.93 5.66 3.67
N ASP A 390 -9.24 6.70 4.15
CA ASP A 390 -8.22 6.53 5.19
C ASP A 390 -8.78 6.02 6.52
N SER A 391 -10.07 6.24 6.76
CA SER A 391 -10.74 5.77 7.96
C SER A 391 -11.45 4.43 7.80
N ALA A 392 -11.53 3.87 6.58
CA ALA A 392 -12.12 2.56 6.38
C ALA A 392 -11.15 1.46 6.86
N ALA A 393 -11.57 0.71 7.88
CA ALA A 393 -10.76 -0.32 8.51
C ALA A 393 -11.62 -1.53 8.92
N ILE A 394 -11.03 -2.71 9.03
CA ILE A 394 -11.71 -3.91 9.54
C ILE A 394 -11.18 -4.22 10.92
N VAL A 395 -12.07 -4.41 11.89
CA VAL A 395 -11.68 -4.71 13.27
C VAL A 395 -11.01 -6.08 13.37
N ASP A 396 -9.77 -6.11 13.87
CA ASP A 396 -8.99 -7.34 14.07
C ASP A 396 -8.91 -7.76 15.56
N ASP A 397 -9.53 -6.98 16.45
CA ASP A 397 -9.69 -7.34 17.86
C ASP A 397 -10.78 -8.41 18.07
N ALA A 398 -10.36 -9.64 18.39
CA ALA A 398 -11.25 -10.77 18.65
C ALA A 398 -12.19 -10.56 19.86
N GLU A 399 -11.86 -9.65 20.77
CA GLU A 399 -12.69 -9.34 21.94
C GLU A 399 -13.74 -8.25 21.64
N SER A 400 -13.70 -7.64 20.46
CA SER A 400 -14.65 -6.61 20.04
C SER A 400 -15.96 -7.21 19.54
N GLU A 401 -17.09 -6.57 19.86
CA GLU A 401 -18.40 -6.90 19.27
C GLU A 401 -18.43 -6.64 17.75
N LEU A 402 -17.51 -5.82 17.26
CA LEU A 402 -17.35 -5.49 15.84
C LEU A 402 -16.27 -6.34 15.16
N TYR A 403 -15.78 -7.42 15.80
CA TYR A 403 -14.72 -8.26 15.26
C TYR A 403 -15.00 -8.68 13.80
N ASN A 404 -13.97 -8.61 12.96
CA ASN A 404 -14.01 -8.87 11.52
C ASN A 404 -15.09 -8.09 10.75
N THR A 405 -15.48 -6.90 11.22
CA THR A 405 -16.47 -6.02 10.57
C THR A 405 -15.79 -4.75 10.05
N LEU A 406 -16.18 -4.30 8.86
CA LEU A 406 -15.78 -3.02 8.27
C LEU A 406 -16.39 -1.85 9.03
N VAL A 407 -15.56 -0.90 9.44
CA VAL A 407 -15.91 0.27 10.24
C VAL A 407 -15.26 1.54 9.70
N ASP A 408 -15.78 2.69 10.12
CA ASP A 408 -15.12 3.99 9.98
C ASP A 408 -14.43 4.35 11.31
N THR A 409 -13.10 4.41 11.31
CA THR A 409 -12.27 4.69 12.50
C THR A 409 -12.51 6.06 13.12
N ASN A 410 -13.17 6.99 12.41
CA ASN A 410 -13.58 8.27 12.99
C ASN A 410 -14.82 8.12 13.90
N THR A 411 -15.53 7.00 13.79
CA THR A 411 -16.80 6.75 14.47
C THR A 411 -16.71 5.65 15.52
N VAL A 412 -15.79 4.70 15.34
CA VAL A 412 -15.53 3.66 16.33
C VAL A 412 -14.52 4.17 17.37
N GLY A 413 -14.66 3.68 18.61
CA GLY A 413 -13.75 4.02 19.70
C GLY A 413 -12.34 3.41 19.52
N ASP A 414 -11.57 3.41 20.60
CA ASP A 414 -10.25 2.78 20.63
C ASP A 414 -10.39 1.25 20.50
N VAL A 415 -10.19 0.74 19.28
CA VAL A 415 -10.26 -0.68 18.92
C VAL A 415 -9.15 -1.00 17.92
N SER A 416 -8.57 -2.19 18.03
CA SER A 416 -7.57 -2.66 17.05
C SER A 416 -8.25 -2.90 15.70
N VAL A 417 -7.61 -2.43 14.62
CA VAL A 417 -8.11 -2.55 13.25
C VAL A 417 -6.97 -2.77 12.25
N ASP A 418 -7.28 -3.45 11.14
CA ASP A 418 -6.50 -3.38 9.91
C ASP A 418 -7.03 -2.25 9.02
N HIS A 419 -6.18 -1.28 8.72
CA HIS A 419 -6.50 -0.09 7.90
C HIS A 419 -6.52 -0.41 6.40
N VAL A 420 -7.39 -1.34 5.99
CA VAL A 420 -7.53 -1.79 4.60
C VAL A 420 -7.80 -0.66 3.61
N GLY A 421 -8.61 0.34 4.00
CA GLY A 421 -8.91 1.49 3.16
C GLY A 421 -7.72 2.42 3.00
N SER A 422 -7.01 2.71 4.10
CA SER A 422 -5.81 3.53 4.05
C SER A 422 -4.70 2.87 3.23
N ASN A 423 -4.56 1.53 3.25
CA ASN A 423 -3.64 0.85 2.35
C ASN A 423 -3.94 1.11 0.85
N ILE A 424 -5.21 1.31 0.48
CA ILE A 424 -5.62 1.62 -0.90
C ILE A 424 -5.45 3.11 -1.22
N VAL A 425 -5.94 4.00 -0.34
CA VAL A 425 -5.76 5.45 -0.47
C VAL A 425 -4.28 5.82 -0.48
N ASN A 426 -3.46 5.04 0.23
CA ASN A 426 -2.03 5.22 0.30
C ASN A 426 -1.23 4.64 -0.85
N GLY A 427 -1.88 4.12 -1.88
CA GLY A 427 -1.21 3.60 -3.06
C GLY A 427 -0.30 2.40 -2.74
N LYS A 428 -0.58 1.67 -1.64
CA LYS A 428 0.05 0.39 -1.33
C LYS A 428 -0.72 -0.76 -1.99
N LEU A 429 -2.05 -0.66 -2.02
CA LEU A 429 -2.95 -1.58 -2.70
C LEU A 429 -3.76 -0.87 -3.79
N ASN A 430 -4.06 -1.57 -4.88
CA ASN A 430 -4.99 -1.14 -5.92
C ASN A 430 -6.45 -1.35 -5.48
N ALA A 431 -6.72 -2.54 -4.93
CA ALA A 431 -8.02 -2.95 -4.42
C ALA A 431 -7.84 -4.12 -3.44
N ILE A 432 -8.86 -4.37 -2.64
CA ILE A 432 -9.05 -5.64 -1.95
C ILE A 432 -10.38 -6.28 -2.35
N ILE A 433 -10.43 -7.59 -2.30
CA ILE A 433 -11.68 -8.37 -2.37
C ILE A 433 -11.79 -9.14 -1.06
N PHE A 434 -12.84 -8.86 -0.29
CA PHE A 434 -13.09 -9.52 0.99
C PHE A 434 -13.56 -10.96 0.78
N ILE A 435 -13.03 -11.90 1.55
CA ILE A 435 -13.42 -13.31 1.51
C ILE A 435 -14.30 -13.59 2.72
N GLU A 436 -15.52 -14.12 2.52
CA GLU A 436 -16.48 -14.40 3.59
C GLU A 436 -16.13 -15.68 4.40
N HIS A 437 -14.89 -15.76 4.90
CA HIS A 437 -14.40 -16.92 5.66
C HIS A 437 -14.90 -16.95 7.12
N ASN A 438 -15.23 -15.76 7.66
CA ASN A 438 -15.64 -15.56 9.05
C ASN A 438 -16.65 -14.39 9.17
N GLY A 439 -17.82 -14.54 8.54
CA GLY A 439 -18.81 -13.47 8.41
C GLY A 439 -18.70 -12.74 7.08
N ASP A 440 -19.61 -11.80 6.84
CA ASP A 440 -19.73 -11.04 5.59
C ASP A 440 -18.82 -9.80 5.52
N GLY A 441 -18.16 -9.48 6.64
CA GLY A 441 -17.31 -8.29 6.78
C GLY A 441 -18.07 -6.98 6.90
N LEU A 442 -19.41 -7.00 6.94
CA LEU A 442 -20.27 -5.82 7.01
C LEU A 442 -21.14 -5.79 8.26
N SER A 443 -21.32 -6.94 8.89
CA SER A 443 -22.01 -7.11 10.16
C SER A 443 -21.26 -8.11 11.05
N SER A 444 -21.61 -8.13 12.34
CA SER A 444 -21.13 -9.13 13.29
C SER A 444 -21.79 -10.50 13.13
N ASP A 445 -22.75 -10.65 12.21
CA ASP A 445 -23.51 -11.88 12.04
C ASP A 445 -22.64 -12.98 11.42
N GLY A 446 -22.67 -14.17 12.03
CA GLY A 446 -21.87 -15.31 11.57
C GLY A 446 -20.36 -15.21 11.90
N VAL A 447 -19.93 -14.17 12.60
CA VAL A 447 -18.54 -14.01 13.05
C VAL A 447 -18.25 -14.89 14.27
N THR A 448 -17.13 -15.62 14.23
CA THR A 448 -16.60 -16.38 15.36
C THR A 448 -15.30 -15.74 15.86
N PRO A 449 -15.24 -15.22 17.11
CA PRO A 449 -14.04 -14.68 17.72
C PRO A 449 -12.81 -15.58 17.58
N GLY A 450 -11.67 -15.02 17.14
CA GLY A 450 -10.39 -15.72 17.02
C GLY A 450 -10.26 -16.67 15.81
N LYS A 451 -11.32 -16.90 15.03
CA LYS A 451 -11.29 -17.71 13.79
C LYS A 451 -10.44 -17.07 12.68
N GLY A 452 -9.96 -15.86 12.90
CA GLY A 452 -9.19 -15.06 11.96
C GLY A 452 -10.06 -13.93 11.40
N SER A 453 -9.42 -12.80 11.13
CA SER A 453 -10.02 -11.62 10.55
C SER A 453 -9.25 -11.19 9.31
N VAL A 454 -9.87 -10.30 8.53
CA VAL A 454 -9.20 -9.57 7.44
C VAL A 454 -8.54 -10.49 6.41
N ILE A 455 -9.24 -11.56 5.99
CA ILE A 455 -8.76 -12.38 4.86
C ILE A 455 -9.32 -11.82 3.55
N THR A 456 -8.41 -11.38 2.69
CA THR A 456 -8.72 -10.72 1.43
C THR A 456 -7.86 -11.27 0.29
N ILE A 457 -8.31 -11.03 -0.95
CA ILE A 457 -7.41 -10.97 -2.11
C ILE A 457 -6.91 -9.53 -2.22
N CYS A 458 -5.60 -9.31 -2.18
CA CYS A 458 -4.95 -8.00 -2.24
C CYS A 458 -4.31 -7.79 -3.61
N GLY A 459 -4.58 -6.65 -4.25
CA GLY A 459 -3.85 -6.19 -5.43
C GLY A 459 -2.71 -5.28 -5.04
N ASN A 460 -1.50 -5.80 -4.89
CA ASN A 460 -0.36 -5.07 -4.32
C ASN A 460 0.49 -4.39 -5.40
N TYR A 461 0.93 -3.16 -5.13
CA TYR A 461 1.91 -2.50 -5.99
C TYR A 461 3.33 -2.99 -5.76
N SER A 462 3.62 -3.45 -4.54
CA SER A 462 4.91 -3.95 -4.14
C SER A 462 4.93 -5.48 -4.13
N ASN A 463 6.06 -6.06 -4.49
CA ASN A 463 6.27 -7.49 -4.33
C ASN A 463 6.31 -7.86 -2.83
N VAL A 464 5.47 -8.82 -2.46
CA VAL A 464 5.41 -9.41 -1.13
C VAL A 464 5.90 -10.86 -1.21
N SER A 465 6.62 -11.34 -0.19
CA SER A 465 7.11 -12.72 -0.14
C SER A 465 6.18 -13.69 0.59
N GLU A 466 5.40 -13.17 1.54
CA GLU A 466 4.43 -13.90 2.36
C GLU A 466 3.41 -12.95 2.99
N THR A 467 2.23 -13.46 3.35
CA THR A 467 1.18 -12.68 4.02
C THR A 467 0.88 -13.20 5.44
N ALA A 468 -0.01 -12.52 6.16
CA ALA A 468 -0.56 -13.02 7.43
C ALA A 468 -1.71 -14.03 7.24
N GLY A 469 -2.15 -14.27 6.00
CA GLY A 469 -3.28 -15.15 5.66
C GLY A 469 -4.00 -14.74 4.37
N CYS A 470 -3.91 -13.47 3.96
CA CYS A 470 -4.45 -12.98 2.69
C CYS A 470 -3.83 -13.68 1.48
N ILE A 471 -4.49 -13.57 0.34
CA ILE A 471 -3.95 -13.93 -0.98
C ILE A 471 -3.48 -12.63 -1.64
N ASP A 472 -2.23 -12.56 -2.05
CA ASP A 472 -1.65 -11.36 -2.67
C ASP A 472 -1.32 -11.64 -4.15
N ILE A 473 -1.75 -10.73 -5.02
CA ILE A 473 -1.45 -10.69 -6.45
C ILE A 473 -0.99 -9.28 -6.81
N SER A 474 -0.32 -9.10 -7.95
CA SER A 474 0.04 -7.75 -8.40
C SER A 474 -1.20 -6.89 -8.65
N ALA A 475 -1.06 -5.57 -8.50
CA ALA A 475 -2.10 -4.60 -8.82
C ALA A 475 -2.62 -4.72 -10.27
N GLU A 476 -1.76 -5.05 -11.23
CA GLU A 476 -2.14 -5.32 -12.61
C GLU A 476 -3.05 -6.55 -12.70
N ASN A 477 -2.66 -7.64 -12.05
CA ASN A 477 -3.44 -8.88 -12.04
C ASN A 477 -4.77 -8.72 -11.29
N MET A 478 -4.81 -7.88 -10.24
CA MET A 478 -6.06 -7.49 -9.58
C MET A 478 -6.97 -6.71 -10.52
N THR A 479 -6.42 -5.81 -11.35
CA THR A 479 -7.21 -5.07 -12.34
C THR A 479 -7.84 -6.03 -13.37
N GLU A 480 -7.10 -7.03 -13.84
CA GLU A 480 -7.64 -8.05 -14.74
C GLU A 480 -8.67 -8.96 -14.06
N LEU A 481 -8.41 -9.38 -12.80
CA LEU A 481 -9.38 -10.13 -12.01
C LEU A 481 -10.71 -9.38 -11.88
N LEU A 482 -10.67 -8.08 -11.54
CA LEU A 482 -11.87 -7.28 -11.35
C LEU A 482 -12.69 -7.08 -12.63
N LYS A 483 -12.07 -7.07 -13.81
CA LYS A 483 -12.78 -7.05 -15.11
C LYS A 483 -13.53 -8.34 -15.38
N LEU A 484 -13.02 -9.47 -14.89
CA LEU A 484 -13.58 -10.80 -15.13
C LEU A 484 -14.66 -11.17 -14.11
N LEU A 485 -14.59 -10.62 -12.90
CA LEU A 485 -15.60 -10.87 -11.88
C LEU A 485 -16.95 -10.28 -12.28
N ASP A 486 -18.03 -10.98 -11.95
CA ASP A 486 -19.40 -10.46 -12.07
C ASP A 486 -20.21 -10.87 -10.85
N GLY A 487 -20.64 -9.90 -10.04
CA GLY A 487 -21.44 -10.16 -8.84
C GLY A 487 -22.78 -10.86 -9.12
N ASN A 488 -23.32 -10.76 -10.34
CA ASN A 488 -24.52 -11.50 -10.73
C ASN A 488 -24.27 -13.01 -10.87
N MET A 489 -23.01 -13.42 -11.06
CA MET A 489 -22.59 -14.83 -11.10
C MET A 489 -22.30 -15.41 -9.71
N ASN A 490 -22.53 -14.62 -8.64
CA ASN A 490 -22.35 -14.98 -7.24
C ASN A 490 -20.96 -15.60 -6.95
N PRO A 491 -19.84 -14.92 -7.22
CA PRO A 491 -18.53 -15.54 -7.25
C PRO A 491 -18.08 -16.14 -5.92
N HIS A 492 -17.54 -17.36 -5.99
CA HIS A 492 -16.97 -18.09 -4.85
C HIS A 492 -15.49 -18.39 -5.06
N ILE A 493 -14.72 -18.42 -3.98
CA ILE A 493 -13.33 -18.84 -3.96
C ILE A 493 -13.18 -20.21 -3.31
N GLU A 494 -12.47 -21.12 -3.97
CA GLU A 494 -12.07 -22.43 -3.48
C GLU A 494 -10.56 -22.46 -3.25
N ILE A 495 -10.14 -22.62 -1.99
CA ILE A 495 -8.73 -22.64 -1.59
C ILE A 495 -8.37 -24.07 -1.19
N THR A 496 -7.51 -24.72 -1.97
CA THR A 496 -7.20 -26.15 -1.82
C THR A 496 -5.76 -26.51 -2.17
N LEU A 497 -5.30 -27.67 -1.72
CA LEU A 497 -3.98 -28.19 -2.09
C LEU A 497 -4.00 -28.72 -3.53
N ASN A 498 -2.83 -28.67 -4.19
CA ASN A 498 -2.60 -29.29 -5.50
C ASN A 498 -2.79 -30.81 -5.48
#